data_AF-A0AA50DXK2-F1
#
_entry.id   AF-A0AA50DXK2-F1
#
_cell.length_a   1.000
_cell.length_b   1.000
_cell.length_c   1.000
_cell.angle_alpha   90.00
_cell.angle_beta   90.00
_cell.angle_gamma   90.00
#
_symmetry.space_group_name_H-M   'P 1'
#
loop_
_entity.id
_entity.type
_entity.pdbx_description
1 polymer ?
#
loop_
_entity_poly.entity_id
_entity_poly.type
_entity_poly.pdbx_seq_one_letter_code
_entity_poly.pdbx_strand_id
1 'polypeptide(L)' 'MAYLTQRAIAVLGRANVVIYDALVSQELFDLLPPDCERIFVGKRGDNPALPRPKLISYWWTITARANR' A
#
# COMPACT_ATOMS: atom_id res chain seq x y z
N MET A 1 2.71 -13.87 8.81
CA MET A 1 1.25 -13.67 9.08
C MET A 1 0.80 -13.50 10.54
N ALA A 2 1.51 -13.98 11.56
CA ALA A 2 0.99 -14.08 12.94
C ALA A 2 0.71 -12.76 13.70
N TYR A 3 1.03 -11.59 13.12
CA TYR A 3 0.96 -10.29 13.82
C TYR A 3 -0.06 -9.30 13.23
N LEU A 4 -0.86 -9.71 12.25
CA LEU A 4 -1.92 -8.86 11.71
C LEU A 4 -3.18 -8.90 12.59
N THR A 5 -3.81 -7.75 12.75
CA THR A 5 -5.15 -7.69 13.33
C THR A 5 -6.18 -8.30 12.37
N GLN A 6 -7.25 -8.89 12.89
CA GLN A 6 -8.33 -9.42 12.04
C GLN A 6 -8.93 -8.34 11.13
N ARG A 7 -9.01 -7.10 11.63
CA ARG A 7 -9.46 -5.96 10.83
C ARG A 7 -8.51 -5.65 9.67
N ALA A 8 -7.20 -5.72 9.89
CA ALA A 8 -6.22 -5.52 8.81
C ALA A 8 -6.39 -6.57 7.71
N ILE A 9 -6.55 -7.85 8.08
CA ILE A 9 -6.80 -8.93 7.11
C ILE A 9 -8.06 -8.66 6.29
N ALA A 10 -9.17 -8.30 6.95
CA ALA A 10 -10.43 -8.00 6.28
C ALA A 10 -10.34 -6.78 5.34
N VAL A 11 -9.55 -5.76 5.71
CA VAL A 11 -9.33 -4.57 4.86
C VAL A 11 -8.44 -4.89 3.67
N LEU A 12 -7.35 -5.64 3.87
CA LEU A 12 -6.44 -6.05 2.80
C LEU A 12 -7.16 -6.87 1.74
N GLY A 13 -8.03 -7.81 2.14
CA GLY A 13 -8.80 -8.66 1.23
C GLY A 13 -9.84 -7.94 0.35
N ARG A 14 -10.10 -6.64 0.59
CA ARG A 14 -11.02 -5.82 -0.22
C ARG A 14 -10.38 -4.53 -0.72
N ALA A 15 -9.06 -4.39 -0.58
CA ALA A 15 -8.37 -3.17 -0.96
C ALA A 15 -8.25 -3.09 -2.48
N ASN A 16 -8.72 -1.98 -3.06
CA ASN A 16 -8.48 -1.70 -4.49
C ASN A 16 -7.06 -1.15 -4.74
N VAL A 17 -6.51 -0.42 -3.77
CA VAL A 17 -5.17 0.17 -3.84
C VAL A 17 -4.46 0.02 -2.50
N VAL A 18 -3.20 -0.40 -2.51
CA VAL A 18 -2.34 -0.50 -1.32
C VAL A 18 -1.05 0.29 -1.53
N ILE A 19 -0.77 1.17 -0.57
CA ILE A 19 0.46 1.95 -0.50
C ILE A 19 1.33 1.35 0.60
N TYR A 20 2.57 0.98 0.29
CA TYR A 20 3.43 0.24 1.20
C TYR A 20 4.91 0.65 1.09
N ASP A 21 5.68 0.42 2.16
CA ASP A 21 7.11 0.70 2.21
C ASP A 21 7.99 -0.56 2.23
N ALA A 22 9.28 -0.40 2.47
CA ALA A 22 10.26 -1.49 2.41
C ALA A 22 10.19 -2.47 3.59
N LEU A 23 9.51 -2.12 4.68
CA LEU A 23 9.40 -2.95 5.89
C LEU A 23 8.27 -3.98 5.79
N VAL A 24 7.41 -3.84 4.78
CA VAL A 24 6.27 -4.75 4.56
C VAL A 24 6.76 -6.10 4.05
N SER A 25 6.37 -7.17 4.77
CA SER A 25 6.67 -8.54 4.37
C SER A 25 5.93 -8.92 3.09
N GLN A 26 6.58 -9.69 2.21
CA GLN A 26 6.01 -10.12 0.93
C GLN A 26 4.75 -10.98 1.09
N GLU A 27 4.66 -11.76 2.18
CA GLU A 27 3.48 -12.59 2.47
C GLU A 27 2.18 -11.75 2.52
N LEU A 28 2.25 -10.46 2.84
CA LEU A 28 1.08 -9.58 2.89
C LEU A 28 0.40 -9.41 1.53
N PHE A 29 1.14 -9.61 0.44
CA PHE A 29 0.60 -9.49 -0.91
C PHE A 29 -0.29 -10.67 -1.30
N ASP A 30 -0.19 -11.81 -0.60
CA ASP A 30 -1.05 -12.97 -0.82
C ASP A 30 -2.48 -12.73 -0.31
N LEU A 31 -2.66 -11.74 0.59
CA LEU A 31 -3.96 -11.33 1.10
C LEU A 31 -4.67 -10.30 0.21
N LEU A 32 -3.98 -9.77 -0.79
CA LEU A 32 -4.54 -8.73 -1.65
C LEU A 32 -5.35 -9.35 -2.81
N PRO A 33 -6.44 -8.69 -3.23
CA PRO A 33 -7.09 -9.01 -4.49
C PRO A 33 -6.10 -9.02 -5.67
N PRO A 34 -6.32 -9.88 -6.68
CA PRO A 34 -5.44 -9.94 -7.86
C PRO A 34 -5.44 -8.64 -8.67
N ASP A 35 -6.52 -7.86 -8.60
CA ASP A 35 -6.72 -6.56 -9.23
C ASP A 35 -6.29 -5.37 -8.36
N CYS A 36 -5.72 -5.62 -7.18
CA CYS A 36 -5.27 -4.58 -6.27
C CYS A 36 -4.04 -3.83 -6.82
N GLU A 37 -4.13 -2.51 -6.99
CA GLU A 37 -3.01 -1.66 -7.37
C GLU A 37 -2.01 -1.52 -6.21
N ARG A 38 -0.72 -1.76 -6.46
CA ARG A 38 0.32 -1.76 -5.43
C ARG A 38 1.31 -0.62 -5.67
N ILE A 39 1.38 0.32 -4.73
CA ILE A 39 2.22 1.52 -4.83
C ILE A 39 3.33 1.46 -3.77
N PHE A 40 4.56 1.25 -4.22
CA PHE A 40 5.73 1.24 -3.36
C PHE A 40 6.22 2.67 -3.08
N VAL A 41 6.40 3.01 -1.80
CA VAL A 41 6.85 4.35 -1.37
C VAL A 41 8.09 4.34 -0.48
N GLY A 42 8.66 3.16 -0.24
CA GLY A 42 9.84 2.97 0.61
C GLY A 42 11.16 3.39 -0.04
N LYS A 43 12.25 3.27 0.74
CA LYS A 43 13.64 3.36 0.25
C LYS A 43 14.18 1.95 0.06
N ARG A 44 14.80 1.65 -1.08
CA ARG A 44 15.62 0.43 -1.28
C ARG A 44 16.99 0.89 -1.77
N GLY A 45 18.03 0.70 -0.97
CA GLY A 45 19.43 1.02 -1.33
C GLY A 45 19.61 2.46 -1.85
N ASP A 46 20.27 2.60 -3.01
CA ASP A 46 20.53 3.87 -3.73
C ASP A 46 19.28 4.55 -4.30
N ASN A 47 18.08 3.96 -4.17
CA ASN A 47 16.87 4.59 -4.68
C ASN A 47 16.32 5.57 -3.61
N PRO A 48 16.35 6.89 -3.87
CA PRO A 48 15.86 7.88 -2.91
C PRO A 48 14.37 7.65 -2.64
N ALA A 49 13.95 7.83 -1.37
CA ALA A 49 12.53 7.80 -1.04
C ALA A 49 11.78 8.78 -1.93
N LEU A 50 10.55 8.43 -2.26
CA LEU A 50 9.60 9.43 -2.73
C LEU A 50 9.56 10.60 -1.73
N PRO A 51 9.81 11.85 -2.18
CA PRO A 51 9.70 13.02 -1.33
C PRO A 51 8.32 13.08 -0.68
N ARG A 52 8.28 13.45 0.61
CA ARG A 52 7.03 13.56 1.40
C ARG A 52 5.88 14.28 0.68
N PRO A 53 6.09 15.39 -0.06
CA PRO A 53 5.01 16.04 -0.80
C PRO A 53 4.43 15.18 -1.94
N LYS A 54 5.26 14.39 -2.62
CA LYS A 54 4.80 13.45 -3.65
C LYS A 54 3.97 12.32 -3.05
N LEU A 55 4.36 11.80 -1.89
CA LEU A 55 3.55 10.84 -1.16
C LEU A 55 2.14 11.39 -0.92
N ILE A 56 2.03 12.58 -0.33
CA ILE A 56 0.74 13.23 -0.04
C ILE A 56 -0.11 13.41 -1.32
N SER A 57 0.53 13.79 -2.44
CA SER A 57 -0.15 13.92 -3.74
C SER A 57 -0.70 12.60 -4.28
N TYR A 58 0.05 11.49 -4.14
CA TYR A 58 -0.45 10.15 -4.50
C TYR A 58 -1.68 9.77 -3.67
N TRP A 59 -1.63 10.00 -2.35
CA TRP A 59 -2.77 9.76 -1.47
C TRP A 59 -4.00 10.56 -1.91
N TRP A 60 -3.84 11.84 -2.26
CA TRP A 60 -4.94 12.67 -2.76
C TRP A 60 -5.53 12.16 -4.09
N THR A 61 -4.68 11.66 -4.98
CA THR A 61 -5.12 11.11 -6.26
C THR A 61 -5.94 9.84 -6.08
N ILE A 62 -5.52 8.99 -5.14
CA ILE A 62 -6.18 7.71 -4.86
C ILE A 62 -7.51 7.96 -4.15
N THR A 63 -7.56 8.87 -3.18
CA THR A 63 -8.84 9.24 -2.53
C THR A 63 -9.80 9.90 -3.51
N ALA A 64 -9.32 10.73 -4.43
CA ALA A 64 -10.14 11.32 -5.49
C ALA A 64 -10.71 10.28 -6.47
N ARG A 65 -10.01 9.16 -6.69
CA ARG A 65 -10.50 8.03 -7.50
C ARG A 65 -11.51 7.15 -6.76
N ALA A 66 -11.29 6.93 -5.46
CA ALA A 66 -12.15 6.08 -4.64
C ALA A 66 -13.50 6.71 -4.28
N ASN A 67 -13.66 8.03 -4.47
CA ASN A 67 -14.87 8.78 -4.13
C ASN A 67 -15.71 9.17 -5.37
N ARG A 68 -15.46 8.52 -6.51
CA ARG A 68 -16.36 8.51 -7.68
C ARG A 68 -17.05 7.16 -7.77
#